data_AF-A0A7V9LE21-F1
#
_entry.id   AF-A0A7V9LE21-F1
#
_cell.length_a   1.000
_cell.length_b   1.000
_cell.length_c   1.000
_cell.angle_alpha   90.00
_cell.angle_beta   90.00
_cell.angle_gamma   90.00
#
_symmetry.space_group_name_H-M   'P 1'
#
loop_
_entity.id
_entity.type
_entity.pdbx_description
1 polymer ?
#
loop_
_entity_poly.entity_id
_entity_poly.type
_entity_poly.pdbx_seq_one_letter_code
_entity_poly.pdbx_strand_id
1 'polypeptide(L)'
;MKQIWERLERIAGTYGKTLALRPGLDEPTIAAAENKLGMRFPADYRASLLLHDGQEDEVATFEWLPGCCPLKPLANVLERWDEEQPLAEEFADPTNKTEGPLHTVVWHPRRIPIAGTQYWDGDNSYVDLHPSAAGTPGQIITFHTECDLVCLGASLRDALERYLAALDSGDWVYSETKKFVMPKDEPPDSYPNESYAFWKYLQRDKPAAPANKKRMPSAAKKPVKKPPPKKTAKKPAAKKTAKTPAAKKPAAKTPAKKTTAKKQRAR
;
A
#
# COMPACT_ATOMS: atom_id res chain seq x y z
N MET A 1 10.53 -9.77 -17.46
CA MET A 1 9.68 -8.57 -17.62
C MET A 1 8.85 -8.67 -18.88
N LYS A 2 9.33 -8.33 -20.09
CA LYS A 2 8.50 -8.34 -21.32
C LYS A 2 7.60 -9.59 -21.49
N GLN A 3 8.20 -10.79 -21.54
CA GLN A 3 7.45 -12.05 -21.67
C GLN A 3 6.48 -12.36 -20.50
N ILE A 4 6.69 -11.76 -19.33
CA ILE A 4 5.83 -11.91 -18.14
C ILE A 4 4.57 -11.06 -18.34
N TRP A 5 4.74 -9.77 -18.67
CA TRP A 5 3.63 -8.86 -19.00
C TRP A 5 2.84 -9.34 -20.22
N GLU A 6 3.52 -9.75 -21.29
CA GLU A 6 2.89 -10.37 -22.48
C GLU A 6 2.15 -11.68 -22.18
N ARG A 7 2.45 -12.35 -21.07
CA ARG A 7 1.69 -13.53 -20.61
C ARG A 7 0.51 -13.14 -19.73
N LEU A 8 0.69 -12.17 -18.84
CA LEU A 8 -0.34 -11.71 -17.92
C LEU A 8 -1.47 -10.97 -18.67
N GLU A 9 -1.16 -10.09 -19.64
CA GLU A 9 -2.17 -9.49 -20.54
C GLU A 9 -2.90 -10.54 -21.38
N ARG A 10 -2.22 -11.62 -21.81
CA ARG A 10 -2.89 -12.73 -22.52
C ARG A 10 -3.86 -13.50 -21.62
N ILE A 11 -3.54 -13.68 -20.34
CA ILE A 11 -4.44 -14.31 -19.37
C ILE A 11 -5.61 -13.36 -19.04
N ALA A 12 -5.36 -12.07 -18.81
CA ALA A 12 -6.42 -11.07 -18.67
C ALA A 12 -7.37 -11.09 -19.88
N GLY A 13 -6.82 -11.21 -21.09
CA GLY A 13 -7.57 -11.32 -22.34
C GLY A 13 -8.47 -12.55 -22.46
N THR A 14 -8.17 -13.69 -21.82
CA THR A 14 -9.10 -14.85 -21.81
C THR A 14 -10.36 -14.59 -21.00
N TYR A 15 -10.29 -13.67 -20.03
CA TYR A 15 -11.43 -13.16 -19.26
C TYR A 15 -12.06 -11.90 -19.87
N GLY A 16 -11.62 -11.46 -21.06
CA GLY A 16 -12.08 -10.21 -21.67
C GLY A 16 -11.66 -8.95 -20.92
N LYS A 17 -10.53 -9.00 -20.20
CA LYS A 17 -9.92 -7.88 -19.46
C LYS A 17 -8.60 -7.46 -20.12
N THR A 18 -8.04 -6.37 -19.62
CA THR A 18 -6.65 -5.95 -19.84
C THR A 18 -6.11 -5.38 -18.53
N LEU A 19 -4.79 -5.35 -18.35
CA LEU A 19 -4.17 -4.63 -17.25
C LEU A 19 -4.16 -3.10 -17.51
N ALA A 20 -4.48 -2.65 -18.72
CA ALA A 20 -4.38 -1.24 -19.15
C ALA A 20 -3.00 -0.65 -18.85
N LEU A 21 -1.95 -1.43 -19.16
CA LEU A 21 -0.57 -1.02 -18.93
C LEU A 21 -0.19 0.17 -19.81
N ARG A 22 0.36 1.20 -19.18
CA ARG A 22 0.78 2.44 -19.82
C ARG A 22 2.02 2.22 -20.70
N PRO A 23 2.37 3.14 -21.62
CA PRO A 23 3.64 3.07 -22.35
C PRO A 23 4.84 3.14 -21.40
N GLY A 24 5.96 2.53 -21.79
CA GLY A 24 7.20 2.55 -21.01
C GLY A 24 7.93 3.89 -21.04
N LEU A 25 8.72 4.12 -19.99
CA LEU A 25 9.58 5.30 -19.83
C LEU A 25 10.93 5.11 -20.52
N ASP A 26 11.65 6.22 -20.71
CA ASP A 26 13.03 6.20 -21.19
C ASP A 26 14.06 6.11 -20.05
N GLU A 27 15.28 5.69 -20.39
CA GLU A 27 16.39 5.56 -19.43
C GLU A 27 16.73 6.90 -18.71
N PRO A 28 16.72 8.09 -19.36
CA PRO A 28 16.89 9.37 -18.69
C PRO A 28 15.83 9.65 -17.61
N THR A 29 14.55 9.41 -17.88
CA THR A 29 13.46 9.65 -16.91
C THR A 29 13.62 8.75 -15.68
N ILE A 30 13.93 7.47 -15.88
CA ILE A 30 14.14 6.54 -14.78
C ILE A 30 15.42 6.87 -14.00
N ALA A 31 16.50 7.28 -14.68
CA ALA A 31 17.72 7.73 -14.02
C ALA A 31 17.52 9.02 -13.19
N ALA A 32 16.67 9.95 -13.65
CA ALA A 32 16.29 11.14 -12.88
C ALA A 32 15.48 10.78 -11.64
N ALA A 33 14.54 9.83 -11.74
CA ALA A 33 13.77 9.30 -10.62
C ALA A 33 14.66 8.67 -9.54
N GLU A 34 15.58 7.78 -9.93
CA GLU A 34 16.59 7.20 -9.01
C GLU A 34 17.45 8.26 -8.31
N ASN A 35 17.82 9.32 -9.05
CA ASN A 35 18.61 10.42 -8.50
C ASN A 35 17.78 11.29 -7.53
N LYS A 36 16.46 11.46 -7.71
CA LYS A 36 15.57 12.09 -6.71
C LYS A 36 15.50 11.24 -5.44
N LEU A 37 15.31 9.93 -5.59
CA LEU A 37 15.18 8.98 -4.47
C LEU A 37 16.49 8.72 -3.71
N GLY A 38 17.65 9.09 -4.27
CA GLY A 38 18.96 8.71 -3.74
C GLY A 38 19.23 7.20 -3.79
N MET A 39 18.50 6.45 -4.64
CA MET A 39 18.47 5.00 -4.67
C MET A 39 18.40 4.48 -6.10
N ARG A 40 19.06 3.35 -6.39
CA ARG A 40 18.84 2.62 -7.65
C ARG A 40 17.66 1.66 -7.51
N PHE A 41 16.84 1.55 -8.55
CA PHE A 41 15.75 0.58 -8.60
C PHE A 41 16.32 -0.84 -8.80
N PRO A 42 15.65 -1.88 -8.27
CA PRO A 42 15.92 -3.26 -8.67
C PRO A 42 15.87 -3.43 -10.19
N ALA A 43 16.76 -4.24 -10.75
CA ALA A 43 16.93 -4.34 -12.20
C ALA A 43 15.67 -4.82 -12.95
N ASP A 44 14.80 -5.58 -12.28
CA ASP A 44 13.52 -6.05 -12.80
C ASP A 44 12.39 -5.02 -12.67
N TYR A 45 12.36 -4.21 -11.60
CA TYR A 45 11.47 -3.03 -11.54
C TYR A 45 11.88 -1.98 -12.58
N ARG A 46 13.18 -1.70 -12.74
CA ARG A 46 13.70 -0.86 -13.85
C ARG A 46 13.27 -1.40 -15.21
N ALA A 47 13.47 -2.70 -15.45
CA ALA A 47 13.05 -3.37 -16.68
C ALA A 47 11.52 -3.55 -16.80
N SER A 48 10.74 -3.16 -15.79
CA SER A 48 9.29 -3.00 -15.87
C SER A 48 8.93 -1.58 -16.30
N LEU A 49 9.53 -0.55 -15.68
CA LEU A 49 9.32 0.87 -16.02
C LEU A 49 9.71 1.18 -17.48
N LEU A 50 10.77 0.54 -18.00
CA LEU A 50 11.17 0.62 -19.42
C LEU A 50 10.15 -0.01 -20.40
N LEU A 51 9.15 -0.72 -19.90
CA LEU A 51 8.07 -1.32 -20.69
C LEU A 51 6.72 -0.64 -20.43
N HIS A 52 6.44 -0.31 -19.17
CA HIS A 52 5.16 0.22 -18.70
C HIS A 52 5.30 1.19 -17.53
N ASP A 53 4.80 2.42 -17.68
CA ASP A 53 4.64 3.46 -16.65
C ASP A 53 3.40 3.22 -15.76
N GLY A 54 3.30 2.02 -15.17
CA GLY A 54 2.14 1.60 -14.37
C GLY A 54 0.91 1.22 -15.21
N GLN A 55 -0.26 1.33 -14.59
CA GLN A 55 -1.59 1.08 -15.16
C GLN A 55 -2.38 2.39 -15.26
N GLU A 56 -3.39 2.45 -16.12
CA GLU A 56 -4.40 3.52 -16.06
C GLU A 56 -5.37 3.28 -14.89
N ASP A 57 -5.80 4.36 -14.21
CA ASP A 57 -6.66 4.34 -13.01
C ASP A 57 -8.16 4.04 -13.34
N GLU A 58 -8.43 3.16 -14.31
CA GLU A 58 -9.79 2.79 -14.71
C GLU A 58 -10.39 1.68 -13.83
N VAL A 59 -11.67 1.83 -13.47
CA VAL A 59 -12.41 0.94 -12.56
C VAL A 59 -12.87 -0.37 -13.24
N ALA A 60 -11.94 -1.06 -13.92
CA ALA A 60 -12.16 -2.35 -14.58
C ALA A 60 -10.87 -3.17 -14.89
N THR A 61 -9.67 -2.66 -14.56
CA THR A 61 -8.40 -3.31 -14.94
C THR A 61 -8.19 -4.67 -14.27
N PHE A 62 -7.53 -5.59 -14.98
CA PHE A 62 -7.02 -6.83 -14.38
C PHE A 62 -5.86 -6.53 -13.42
N GLU A 63 -5.79 -7.25 -12.30
CA GLU A 63 -4.77 -7.03 -11.27
C GLU A 63 -3.39 -7.52 -11.71
N TRP A 64 -2.36 -6.73 -11.42
CA TRP A 64 -0.96 -7.12 -11.64
C TRP A 64 -0.46 -8.15 -10.61
N LEU A 65 -1.03 -8.15 -9.40
CA LEU A 65 -0.92 -9.18 -8.36
C LEU A 65 -2.25 -9.22 -7.57
N PRO A 66 -2.72 -10.39 -7.07
CA PRO A 66 -4.02 -10.49 -6.40
C PRO A 66 -4.12 -9.56 -5.18
N GLY A 67 -5.23 -8.82 -5.07
CA GLY A 67 -5.51 -7.90 -3.96
C GLY A 67 -4.57 -6.70 -3.85
N CYS A 68 -3.68 -6.48 -4.84
CA CYS A 68 -2.86 -5.28 -4.90
C CYS A 68 -3.61 -4.18 -5.67
N CYS A 69 -3.60 -2.96 -5.14
CA CYS A 69 -4.09 -1.79 -5.87
C CYS A 69 -3.34 -1.59 -7.21
N PRO A 70 -3.88 -0.83 -8.20
CA PRO A 70 -3.22 -0.62 -9.49
C PRO A 70 -1.80 -0.05 -9.37
N LEU A 71 -0.90 -0.50 -10.25
CA LEU A 71 0.44 0.07 -10.36
C LEU A 71 0.36 1.54 -10.79
N LYS A 72 1.06 2.42 -10.10
CA LYS A 72 1.02 3.86 -10.36
C LYS A 72 2.12 4.32 -11.33
N PRO A 73 1.86 5.38 -12.12
CA PRO A 73 2.89 6.07 -12.89
C PRO A 73 4.06 6.53 -12.03
N LEU A 74 5.28 6.53 -12.58
CA LEU A 74 6.50 6.87 -11.83
C LEU A 74 6.46 8.29 -11.25
N ALA A 75 5.75 9.21 -11.91
CA ALA A 75 5.51 10.55 -11.36
C ALA A 75 4.77 10.49 -10.01
N ASN A 76 3.66 9.74 -9.93
CA ASN A 76 2.88 9.59 -8.70
C ASN A 76 3.61 8.77 -7.64
N VAL A 77 4.44 7.80 -8.04
CA VAL A 77 5.38 7.10 -7.14
C VAL A 77 6.36 8.08 -6.48
N LEU A 78 6.93 9.01 -7.25
CA LEU A 78 7.87 10.03 -6.76
C LEU A 78 7.21 11.16 -5.95
N GLU A 79 5.93 11.45 -6.19
CA GLU A 79 5.10 12.32 -5.35
C GLU A 79 4.80 11.63 -4.02
N ARG A 80 4.25 10.42 -4.07
CA ARG A 80 3.85 9.68 -2.87
C ARG A 80 5.01 9.33 -1.95
N TRP A 81 6.16 8.95 -2.51
CA TRP A 81 7.36 8.72 -1.72
C TRP A 81 7.78 9.98 -0.94
N ASP A 82 7.61 11.18 -1.52
CA ASP A 82 7.89 12.47 -0.89
C ASP A 82 6.95 12.71 0.31
N GLU A 83 5.64 12.46 0.12
CA GLU A 83 4.62 12.54 1.17
C GLU A 83 4.86 11.58 2.35
N GLU A 84 5.46 10.42 2.09
CA GLU A 84 5.73 9.42 3.12
C GLU A 84 7.05 9.64 3.89
N GLN A 85 7.92 10.60 3.48
CA GLN A 85 9.16 10.87 4.24
C GLN A 85 8.90 11.45 5.64
N PRO A 86 8.00 12.43 5.86
CA PRO A 86 7.64 12.89 7.21
C PRO A 86 6.99 11.79 8.07
N LEU A 87 6.20 10.89 7.46
CA LEU A 87 5.61 9.74 8.16
C LEU A 87 6.70 8.74 8.59
N ALA A 88 7.70 8.51 7.76
CA ALA A 88 8.85 7.67 8.09
C ALA A 88 9.74 8.26 9.21
N GLU A 89 9.73 9.60 9.40
CA GLU A 89 10.36 10.25 10.56
C GLU A 89 9.48 10.17 11.82
N GLU A 90 8.17 10.47 11.72
CA GLU A 90 7.23 10.44 12.85
C GLU A 90 7.06 9.03 13.44
N PHE A 91 6.97 8.00 12.58
CA PHE A 91 6.69 6.61 12.97
C PHE A 91 7.93 5.70 12.95
N ALA A 92 9.14 6.26 13.01
CA ALA A 92 10.39 5.50 13.07
C ALA A 92 10.43 4.58 14.32
N ASP A 93 10.56 3.26 14.13
CA ASP A 93 10.73 2.30 15.24
C ASP A 93 12.23 2.04 15.53
N PRO A 94 12.83 2.62 16.58
CA PRO A 94 14.23 2.40 16.92
C PRO A 94 14.52 0.98 17.43
N THR A 95 13.51 0.17 17.71
CA THR A 95 13.68 -1.27 18.03
C THR A 95 13.81 -2.14 16.77
N ASN A 96 13.51 -1.58 15.59
CA ASN A 96 13.65 -2.16 14.26
C ASN A 96 13.24 -3.64 14.15
N LYS A 97 12.08 -3.99 14.72
CA LYS A 97 11.59 -5.37 14.84
C LYS A 97 11.46 -6.03 13.46
N THR A 98 11.59 -7.35 13.45
CA THR A 98 11.54 -8.17 12.23
C THR A 98 10.54 -9.30 12.35
N GLU A 99 9.77 -9.52 11.29
CA GLU A 99 8.92 -10.71 11.14
C GLU A 99 9.15 -11.35 9.77
N GLY A 100 9.75 -12.54 9.80
CA GLY A 100 10.24 -13.20 8.58
C GLY A 100 11.17 -12.29 7.76
N PRO A 101 10.87 -12.05 6.47
CA PRO A 101 11.70 -11.22 5.59
C PRO A 101 11.52 -9.70 5.77
N LEU A 102 10.66 -9.26 6.69
CA LEU A 102 10.25 -7.85 6.83
C LEU A 102 10.80 -7.20 8.09
N HIS A 103 11.05 -5.90 8.03
CA HIS A 103 10.97 -5.02 9.20
C HIS A 103 9.53 -4.54 9.39
N THR A 104 9.04 -4.51 10.65
CA THR A 104 7.63 -4.24 10.98
C THR A 104 7.27 -2.75 11.09
N VAL A 105 8.22 -1.84 10.87
CA VAL A 105 7.89 -0.45 10.58
C VAL A 105 7.12 -0.41 9.26
N VAL A 106 6.16 0.52 9.09
CA VAL A 106 5.40 0.65 7.84
C VAL A 106 6.17 1.53 6.85
N TRP A 107 6.20 2.83 7.11
CA TRP A 107 6.91 3.83 6.31
C TRP A 107 8.41 3.82 6.62
N HIS A 108 9.23 3.88 5.58
CA HIS A 108 10.68 3.96 5.70
C HIS A 108 11.27 4.58 4.42
N PRO A 109 12.31 5.43 4.47
CA PRO A 109 12.81 6.13 3.28
C PRO A 109 13.26 5.21 2.14
N ARG A 110 13.65 3.97 2.49
CA ARG A 110 14.07 2.93 1.55
C ARG A 110 12.94 1.99 1.10
N ARG A 111 11.67 2.37 1.25
CA ARG A 111 10.52 1.70 0.63
C ARG A 111 9.92 2.63 -0.40
N ILE A 112 9.64 2.09 -1.58
CA ILE A 112 9.17 2.85 -2.72
C ILE A 112 7.73 2.38 -3.00
N PRO A 113 6.69 3.19 -2.73
CA PRO A 113 5.31 2.84 -3.03
C PRO A 113 5.12 2.77 -4.54
N ILE A 114 4.74 1.61 -5.08
CA ILE A 114 4.58 1.36 -6.53
C ILE A 114 3.13 1.16 -6.97
N ALA A 115 2.22 0.91 -6.03
CA ALA A 115 0.81 0.65 -6.27
C ALA A 115 -0.03 1.21 -5.13
N GLY A 116 -1.26 1.66 -5.41
CA GLY A 116 -2.14 2.27 -4.42
C GLY A 116 -3.49 2.72 -4.98
N THR A 117 -4.39 3.21 -4.12
CA THR A 117 -5.68 3.80 -4.55
C THR A 117 -5.46 5.15 -5.25
N GLN A 118 -6.53 5.81 -5.71
CA GLN A 118 -6.44 7.21 -6.20
C GLN A 118 -5.95 8.18 -5.11
N TYR A 119 -6.19 7.88 -3.82
CA TYR A 119 -5.87 8.75 -2.68
C TYR A 119 -4.73 8.20 -1.81
N TRP A 120 -4.12 7.08 -2.20
CA TRP A 120 -3.10 6.33 -1.44
C TRP A 120 -3.52 5.95 -0.01
N ASP A 121 -4.83 5.79 0.20
CA ASP A 121 -5.53 5.61 1.48
C ASP A 121 -5.93 4.16 1.79
N GLY A 122 -5.35 3.18 1.08
CA GLY A 122 -5.66 1.76 1.22
C GLY A 122 -4.42 0.86 1.10
N ASP A 123 -4.63 -0.37 0.59
CA ASP A 123 -3.60 -1.41 0.49
C ASP A 123 -2.54 -1.09 -0.60
N ASN A 124 -1.66 -0.14 -0.28
CA ASN A 124 -0.51 0.23 -1.09
C ASN A 124 0.54 -0.90 -1.10
N SER A 125 1.19 -1.09 -2.25
CA SER A 125 2.27 -2.08 -2.42
C SER A 125 3.60 -1.39 -2.72
N TYR A 126 4.69 -1.97 -2.23
CA TYR A 126 6.01 -1.35 -2.19
C TYR A 126 7.12 -2.25 -2.78
N VAL A 127 8.12 -1.62 -3.38
CA VAL A 127 9.46 -2.20 -3.55
C VAL A 127 10.26 -1.92 -2.27
N ASP A 128 10.66 -2.97 -1.56
CA ASP A 128 11.32 -2.86 -0.25
C ASP A 128 12.84 -2.98 -0.36
N LEU A 129 13.53 -1.84 -0.22
CA LEU A 129 15.00 -1.76 -0.12
C LEU A 129 15.45 -1.67 1.36
N HIS A 130 14.56 -2.02 2.31
CA HIS A 130 14.83 -2.26 3.73
C HIS A 130 14.20 -3.59 4.24
N PRO A 131 14.60 -4.73 3.66
CA PRO A 131 14.23 -6.05 4.16
C PRO A 131 14.90 -6.34 5.51
N SER A 132 14.40 -7.37 6.21
CA SER A 132 15.15 -7.98 7.32
C SER A 132 16.36 -8.77 6.79
N ALA A 133 17.20 -9.27 7.70
CA ALA A 133 18.28 -10.21 7.38
C ALA A 133 17.82 -11.57 6.79
N ALA A 134 16.50 -11.83 6.74
CA ALA A 134 15.91 -13.00 6.08
C ALA A 134 15.08 -12.64 4.82
N GLY A 135 15.07 -11.37 4.41
CA GLY A 135 14.44 -10.89 3.19
C GLY A 135 15.44 -10.60 2.08
N THR A 136 14.98 -10.00 0.98
CA THR A 136 15.82 -9.65 -0.19
C THR A 136 15.61 -8.18 -0.58
N PRO A 137 16.66 -7.36 -0.78
CA PRO A 137 16.49 -5.99 -1.23
C PRO A 137 15.87 -5.95 -2.64
N GLY A 138 14.71 -5.33 -2.75
CA GLY A 138 13.89 -5.32 -3.96
C GLY A 138 12.67 -6.24 -3.90
N GLN A 139 12.44 -6.91 -2.77
CA GLN A 139 11.23 -7.72 -2.54
C GLN A 139 9.94 -6.88 -2.64
N ILE A 140 8.89 -7.49 -3.16
CA ILE A 140 7.55 -6.88 -3.27
C ILE A 140 6.77 -7.18 -1.99
N ILE A 141 6.32 -6.11 -1.34
CA ILE A 141 5.54 -6.18 -0.11
C ILE A 141 4.24 -5.40 -0.27
N THR A 142 3.21 -5.77 0.47
CA THR A 142 1.91 -5.06 0.50
C THR A 142 1.25 -5.23 1.85
N PHE A 143 0.27 -4.39 2.17
CA PHE A 143 -0.52 -4.52 3.38
C PHE A 143 -1.41 -5.78 3.35
N HIS A 144 -1.55 -6.41 4.51
CA HIS A 144 -2.64 -7.34 4.85
C HIS A 144 -3.64 -6.66 5.79
N THR A 145 -3.15 -5.83 6.71
CA THR A 145 -3.95 -5.02 7.64
C THR A 145 -3.43 -3.58 7.60
N GLU A 146 -4.11 -2.64 8.27
CA GLU A 146 -3.69 -1.24 8.40
C GLU A 146 -2.23 -1.03 8.88
N CYS A 147 -1.65 -2.03 9.56
CA CYS A 147 -0.28 -1.98 10.11
C CYS A 147 0.62 -3.16 9.71
N ASP A 148 0.06 -4.29 9.25
CA ASP A 148 0.80 -5.52 9.00
C ASP A 148 1.07 -5.72 7.50
N LEU A 149 2.34 -5.97 7.15
CA LEU A 149 2.83 -6.14 5.79
C LEU A 149 3.12 -7.63 5.49
N VAL A 150 3.01 -8.03 4.22
CA VAL A 150 3.37 -9.36 3.72
C VAL A 150 4.26 -9.29 2.47
N CYS A 151 5.18 -10.25 2.33
CA CYS A 151 6.13 -10.34 1.22
C CYS A 151 5.65 -11.35 0.16
N LEU A 152 5.29 -10.85 -1.03
CA LEU A 152 4.74 -11.65 -2.14
C LEU A 152 5.85 -12.29 -2.99
N GLY A 153 6.99 -11.62 -3.13
CA GLY A 153 8.15 -12.14 -3.85
C GLY A 153 9.45 -11.44 -3.46
N ALA A 154 10.57 -12.13 -3.56
CA ALA A 154 11.92 -11.62 -3.33
C ALA A 154 12.36 -10.58 -4.38
N SER A 155 11.57 -10.43 -5.46
CA SER A 155 11.69 -9.40 -6.50
C SER A 155 10.34 -9.23 -7.22
N LEU A 156 10.19 -8.21 -8.07
CA LEU A 156 8.99 -8.02 -8.90
C LEU A 156 8.80 -9.20 -9.87
N ARG A 157 9.90 -9.67 -10.46
CA ARG A 157 9.92 -10.86 -11.29
C ARG A 157 9.39 -12.07 -10.53
N ASP A 158 9.93 -12.36 -9.35
CA ASP A 158 9.56 -13.55 -8.56
C ASP A 158 8.09 -13.48 -8.11
N ALA A 159 7.58 -12.31 -7.73
CA ALA A 159 6.16 -12.13 -7.42
C ALA A 159 5.25 -12.42 -8.64
N LEU A 160 5.57 -11.86 -9.81
CA LEU A 160 4.79 -12.05 -11.04
C LEU A 160 4.91 -13.47 -11.61
N GLU A 161 6.08 -14.10 -11.55
CA GLU A 161 6.29 -15.48 -12.01
C GLU A 161 5.52 -16.48 -11.14
N ARG A 162 5.42 -16.24 -9.83
CA ARG A 162 4.54 -17.00 -8.92
C ARG A 162 3.05 -16.80 -9.21
N TYR A 163 2.64 -15.56 -9.49
CA TYR A 163 1.24 -15.27 -9.82
C TYR A 163 0.82 -15.93 -11.14
N LEU A 164 1.68 -15.88 -12.16
CA LEU A 164 1.50 -16.63 -13.41
C LEU A 164 1.40 -18.14 -13.17
N ALA A 165 2.22 -18.72 -12.29
CA ALA A 165 2.14 -20.14 -11.95
C ALA A 165 0.81 -20.51 -11.25
N ALA A 166 0.30 -19.64 -10.39
CA ALA A 166 -0.97 -19.83 -9.68
C ALA A 166 -2.20 -19.68 -10.59
N LEU A 167 -2.10 -18.87 -11.64
CA LEU A 167 -3.06 -18.77 -12.74
C LEU A 167 -2.97 -20.00 -13.68
N ASP A 168 -1.76 -20.45 -14.01
CA ASP A 168 -1.49 -21.60 -14.88
C ASP A 168 -2.03 -22.92 -14.31
N SER A 169 -1.91 -23.12 -12.99
CA SER A 169 -2.45 -24.31 -12.31
C SER A 169 -3.98 -24.29 -12.20
N GLY A 170 -4.60 -23.11 -12.34
CA GLY A 170 -6.01 -22.89 -12.04
C GLY A 170 -6.34 -22.95 -10.55
N ASP A 171 -5.35 -22.83 -9.66
CA ASP A 171 -5.58 -22.59 -8.22
C ASP A 171 -6.20 -21.21 -7.98
N TRP A 172 -5.86 -20.24 -8.83
CA TRP A 172 -6.36 -18.87 -8.83
C TRP A 172 -7.08 -18.57 -10.13
N VAL A 173 -8.25 -17.93 -10.04
CA VAL A 173 -9.13 -17.66 -11.18
C VAL A 173 -9.80 -16.29 -11.07
N TYR A 174 -10.02 -15.62 -12.20
CA TYR A 174 -10.80 -14.38 -12.23
C TYR A 174 -12.29 -14.66 -11.95
N SER A 175 -12.86 -13.97 -10.97
CA SER A 175 -14.24 -14.14 -10.55
C SER A 175 -15.13 -13.06 -11.17
N GLU A 176 -15.96 -13.40 -12.16
CA GLU A 176 -16.91 -12.45 -12.76
C GLU A 176 -17.97 -11.93 -11.78
N THR A 177 -18.17 -12.57 -10.63
CA THR A 177 -19.06 -12.06 -9.56
C THR A 177 -18.37 -11.00 -8.70
N LYS A 178 -17.07 -11.16 -8.41
CA LYS A 178 -16.30 -10.29 -7.51
C LYS A 178 -15.47 -9.21 -8.25
N LYS A 179 -15.20 -9.43 -9.54
CA LYS A 179 -14.38 -8.62 -10.46
C LYS A 179 -12.87 -8.61 -10.22
N PHE A 180 -12.36 -9.51 -9.38
CA PHE A 180 -10.94 -9.72 -9.11
C PHE A 180 -10.54 -11.20 -9.19
N VAL A 181 -9.25 -11.49 -9.13
CA VAL A 181 -8.67 -12.84 -9.13
C VAL A 181 -8.56 -13.38 -7.70
N MET A 182 -9.12 -14.56 -7.47
CA MET A 182 -9.22 -15.17 -6.14
C MET A 182 -8.92 -16.67 -6.16
N PRO A 183 -8.66 -17.31 -5.01
CA PRO A 183 -8.51 -18.76 -4.94
C PRO A 183 -9.80 -19.45 -5.38
N LYS A 184 -9.68 -20.45 -6.25
CA LYS A 184 -10.80 -21.17 -6.86
C LYS A 184 -11.72 -21.87 -5.85
N ASP A 185 -11.15 -22.37 -4.75
CA ASP A 185 -11.85 -23.17 -3.74
C ASP A 185 -12.19 -22.38 -2.45
N GLU A 186 -11.87 -21.08 -2.37
CA GLU A 186 -12.15 -20.27 -1.17
C GLU A 186 -13.57 -19.65 -1.21
N PRO A 187 -14.38 -19.71 -0.12
CA PRO A 187 -15.76 -19.21 -0.15
C PRO A 187 -15.86 -17.72 -0.54
N PRO A 188 -16.89 -17.30 -1.30
CA PRO A 188 -17.05 -15.90 -1.71
C PRO A 188 -17.10 -14.88 -0.57
N ASP A 189 -17.45 -15.31 0.65
CA ASP A 189 -17.56 -14.46 1.84
C ASP A 189 -16.48 -14.78 2.89
N SER A 190 -15.45 -15.54 2.51
CA SER A 190 -14.22 -15.69 3.32
C SER A 190 -13.48 -14.37 3.30
N TYR A 191 -13.33 -13.72 4.47
CA TYR A 191 -12.57 -12.49 4.57
C TYR A 191 -11.12 -12.77 4.94
N PRO A 192 -10.27 -12.87 3.93
CA PRO A 192 -9.00 -12.15 3.92
C PRO A 192 -8.83 -11.36 2.63
N ASN A 193 -8.22 -10.17 2.74
CA ASN A 193 -7.60 -9.45 1.62
C ASN A 193 -6.85 -10.45 0.71
N GLU A 194 -7.09 -10.36 -0.59
CA GLU A 194 -6.70 -11.36 -1.58
C GLU A 194 -5.18 -11.50 -1.69
N SER A 195 -4.42 -10.42 -1.41
CA SER A 195 -2.96 -10.47 -1.35
C SER A 195 -2.45 -11.29 -0.16
N TYR A 196 -3.20 -11.36 0.94
CA TYR A 196 -2.90 -12.25 2.07
C TYR A 196 -3.35 -13.69 1.80
N ALA A 197 -4.46 -13.90 1.08
CA ALA A 197 -4.79 -15.21 0.54
C ALA A 197 -3.66 -15.73 -0.37
N PHE A 198 -3.10 -14.85 -1.21
CA PHE A 198 -1.96 -15.15 -2.08
C PHE A 198 -0.68 -15.39 -1.27
N TRP A 199 -0.36 -14.54 -0.30
CA TRP A 199 0.77 -14.78 0.60
C TRP A 199 0.68 -16.12 1.32
N LYS A 200 -0.49 -16.51 1.85
CA LYS A 200 -0.72 -17.83 2.47
C LYS A 200 -0.49 -18.97 1.48
N TYR A 201 -1.02 -18.85 0.26
CA TYR A 201 -0.80 -19.81 -0.83
C TYR A 201 0.71 -20.00 -1.08
N LEU A 202 1.47 -18.91 -1.17
CA LEU A 202 2.93 -18.92 -1.34
C LEU A 202 3.75 -19.42 -0.13
N GLN A 203 3.11 -19.76 1.00
CA GLN A 203 3.77 -20.47 2.10
C GLN A 203 3.52 -21.99 2.07
N ARG A 204 2.54 -22.51 1.32
CA ARG A 204 2.07 -23.90 1.40
C ARG A 204 3.17 -24.93 1.18
N ASP A 205 4.03 -24.70 0.19
CA ASP A 205 5.09 -25.63 -0.21
C ASP A 205 6.46 -25.33 0.42
N LYS A 206 6.55 -24.32 1.29
CA LYS A 206 7.77 -24.06 2.05
C LYS A 206 7.92 -25.12 3.14
N PRO A 207 9.09 -25.77 3.29
CA PRO A 207 9.32 -26.66 4.42
C PRO A 207 9.15 -25.88 5.71
N ALA A 208 8.27 -26.36 6.59
CA ALA A 208 7.89 -25.64 7.80
C ALA A 208 9.13 -25.26 8.64
N ALA A 209 9.33 -23.96 8.86
CA ALA A 209 10.45 -23.45 9.64
C ALA A 209 10.48 -24.15 11.01
N PRO A 210 11.66 -24.58 11.50
CA PRO A 210 11.75 -25.38 12.72
C PRO A 210 11.12 -24.62 13.89
N ALA A 211 10.01 -25.17 14.41
CA ALA A 211 9.11 -24.46 15.30
C ALA A 211 9.81 -24.07 16.62
N ASN A 212 10.36 -22.85 16.65
CA ASN A 212 11.18 -22.35 17.74
C ASN A 212 10.31 -21.96 18.93
N LYS A 213 9.84 -22.98 19.68
CA LYS A 213 8.89 -22.89 20.79
C LYS A 213 9.45 -22.20 22.05
N LYS A 214 10.10 -21.04 21.91
CA LYS A 214 10.31 -20.09 23.01
C LYS A 214 9.06 -19.26 23.26
N ARG A 215 7.98 -19.97 23.63
CA ARG A 215 6.78 -19.39 24.21
C ARG A 215 7.15 -18.79 25.57
N MET A 216 7.48 -17.49 25.60
CA MET A 216 7.82 -16.82 26.86
C MET A 216 6.64 -16.93 27.83
N PRO A 217 6.86 -17.25 29.12
CA PRO A 217 5.79 -17.25 30.10
C PRO A 217 5.25 -15.83 30.26
N SER A 218 3.93 -15.68 30.27
CA SER A 218 3.30 -14.39 30.48
C SER A 218 3.64 -13.86 31.88
N ALA A 219 4.38 -12.77 31.95
CA ALA A 219 4.71 -12.12 33.21
C ALA A 219 3.43 -11.58 33.86
N ALA A 220 2.91 -12.30 34.86
CA ALA A 220 1.71 -11.93 35.58
C ALA A 220 1.87 -10.51 36.17
N LYS A 221 1.02 -9.58 35.74
CA LYS A 221 1.04 -8.19 36.18
C LYS A 221 0.77 -8.11 37.69
N LYS A 222 1.82 -8.00 38.51
CA LYS A 222 1.67 -7.65 39.93
C LYS A 222 0.97 -6.29 40.04
N PRO A 223 -0.07 -6.15 40.89
CA PRO A 223 -0.83 -4.90 40.97
C PRO A 223 0.04 -3.77 41.54
N VAL A 224 0.19 -2.69 40.77
CA VAL A 224 0.89 -1.48 41.21
C VAL A 224 0.07 -0.80 42.31
N LYS A 225 0.62 -0.72 43.52
CA LYS A 225 0.01 0.05 44.62
C LYS A 225 0.01 1.53 44.25
N LYS A 226 -1.16 2.19 44.29
CA LYS A 226 -1.27 3.64 44.11
C LYS A 226 -0.50 4.37 45.22
N PRO A 227 0.32 5.40 44.92
CA PRO A 227 0.87 6.29 45.93
C PRO A 227 -0.24 7.15 46.56
N PRO A 228 -0.10 7.58 47.82
CA PRO A 228 -1.09 8.41 48.51
C PRO A 228 -1.14 9.85 47.95
N PRO A 229 -2.28 10.55 48.06
CA PRO A 229 -2.44 11.90 47.53
C PRO A 229 -1.58 12.93 48.28
N LYS A 230 -0.82 13.74 47.54
CA LYS A 230 -0.10 14.89 48.10
C LYS A 230 -1.10 15.98 48.52
N LYS A 231 -1.02 16.43 49.77
CA LYS A 231 -1.76 17.61 50.27
C LYS A 231 -1.22 18.87 49.59
N THR A 232 -2.06 19.59 48.84
CA THR A 232 -1.72 20.92 48.31
C THR A 232 -2.07 22.01 49.33
N ALA A 233 -1.19 23.01 49.47
CA ALA A 233 -1.34 24.08 50.45
C ALA A 233 -2.27 25.20 49.97
N LYS A 234 -2.66 26.09 50.90
CA LYS A 234 -3.59 27.21 50.68
C LYS A 234 -3.06 28.20 49.62
N LYS A 235 -3.96 28.69 48.77
CA LYS A 235 -3.73 29.81 47.84
C LYS A 235 -4.25 31.13 48.43
N PRO A 236 -3.45 32.20 48.51
CA PRO A 236 -3.95 33.54 48.85
C PRO A 236 -4.68 34.18 47.66
N ALA A 237 -5.56 35.16 47.95
CA ALA A 237 -6.48 35.74 46.96
C ALA A 237 -5.98 37.06 46.34
N ALA A 238 -6.40 37.32 45.09
CA ALA A 238 -6.31 38.63 44.46
C ALA A 238 -7.58 38.94 43.65
N LYS A 239 -8.13 40.15 43.83
CA LYS A 239 -9.07 40.81 42.90
C LYS A 239 -8.23 41.49 41.78
N LYS A 240 -8.75 42.01 40.65
CA LYS A 240 -10.07 42.60 40.33
C LYS A 240 -10.32 42.60 38.80
N THR A 241 -11.49 43.08 38.37
CA THR A 241 -12.14 42.89 37.04
C THR A 241 -11.90 43.96 35.96
N ALA A 242 -11.85 43.52 34.68
CA ALA A 242 -12.35 44.18 33.45
C ALA A 242 -12.54 43.07 32.37
N LYS A 243 -13.61 42.94 31.54
CA LYS A 243 -14.17 43.81 30.47
C LYS A 243 -13.19 44.05 29.30
N THR A 244 -13.55 44.05 28.01
CA THR A 244 -14.76 43.79 27.17
C THR A 244 -14.33 43.98 25.67
N PRO A 245 -14.90 43.40 24.56
CA PRO A 245 -16.15 42.65 24.34
C PRO A 245 -15.92 41.23 23.71
N ALA A 246 -16.65 40.86 22.64
CA ALA A 246 -16.53 39.64 21.82
C ALA A 246 -16.53 39.95 20.29
N ALA A 247 -16.03 39.03 19.45
CA ALA A 247 -15.96 39.16 17.99
C ALA A 247 -16.98 38.27 17.24
N LYS A 248 -17.28 38.59 15.97
CA LYS A 248 -18.43 38.04 15.21
C LYS A 248 -18.09 36.79 14.38
N LYS A 249 -19.07 35.88 14.29
CA LYS A 249 -19.12 34.77 13.33
C LYS A 249 -19.44 35.29 11.90
N PRO A 250 -18.74 34.85 10.84
CA PRO A 250 -19.23 34.97 9.46
C PRO A 250 -20.39 34.00 9.19
N ALA A 251 -21.26 34.32 8.23
CA ALA A 251 -22.36 33.46 7.79
C ALA A 251 -22.10 32.84 6.41
N ALA A 252 -22.71 31.68 6.14
CA ALA A 252 -22.60 30.98 4.85
C ALA A 252 -23.32 31.74 3.72
N LYS A 253 -22.87 31.53 2.47
CA LYS A 253 -23.55 31.99 1.26
C LYS A 253 -24.05 30.82 0.44
N THR A 254 -25.37 30.74 0.24
CA THR A 254 -26.02 29.79 -0.67
C THR A 254 -25.88 30.27 -2.12
N PRO A 255 -25.60 29.40 -3.12
CA PRO A 255 -25.53 29.81 -4.52
C PRO A 255 -26.92 30.14 -5.10
N ALA A 256 -26.97 31.13 -6.00
CA ALA A 256 -28.20 31.55 -6.67
C ALA A 256 -28.46 30.74 -7.96
N LYS A 257 -29.72 30.36 -8.18
CA LYS A 257 -30.18 29.74 -9.43
C LYS A 257 -30.04 30.73 -10.61
N LYS A 258 -29.55 30.28 -11.76
CA LYS A 258 -29.80 30.93 -13.06
C LYS A 258 -30.84 30.13 -13.83
N THR A 259 -31.81 30.85 -14.41
CA THR A 259 -32.95 30.28 -15.14
C THR A 259 -32.66 30.12 -16.63
N THR A 260 -33.45 29.26 -17.27
CA THR A 260 -33.44 29.02 -18.71
C THR A 260 -34.02 30.19 -19.51
N ALA A 261 -33.45 30.45 -20.69
CA ALA A 261 -34.05 31.30 -21.72
C ALA A 261 -33.81 30.66 -23.11
N LYS A 262 -34.89 30.15 -23.71
CA LYS A 262 -34.91 29.51 -25.04
C LYS A 262 -35.40 30.53 -26.06
N LYS A 263 -34.65 30.79 -27.14
CA LYS A 263 -35.18 31.55 -28.29
C LYS A 263 -34.67 30.98 -29.61
N GLN A 264 -35.58 30.95 -30.58
CA GLN A 264 -35.35 30.40 -31.92
C GLN A 264 -35.03 31.53 -32.92
N ARG A 265 -34.46 31.13 -34.06
CA ARG A 265 -35.05 31.22 -35.43
C ARG A 265 -34.27 32.05 -36.46
N ALA A 266 -34.01 31.39 -37.59
CA ALA A 266 -33.58 31.92 -38.89
C ALA A 266 -32.18 32.57 -38.96
N ARG A 267 -31.47 32.52 -40.10
CA ARG A 267 -31.77 31.85 -41.37
C ARG A 267 -30.84 30.67 -41.61
#